data_AF-A0A441TPS8-F1
#
_entry.id   AF-A0A441TPS8-F1
#
_cell.length_a   1.000
_cell.length_b   1.000
_cell.length_c   1.000
_cell.angle_alpha   90.00
_cell.angle_beta   90.00
_cell.angle_gamma   90.00
#
_symmetry.space_group_name_H-M   'P 1'
#
loop_
_entity.id
_entity.type
_entity.pdbx_description
1 polymer ?
#
loop_
_entity_poly.entity_id
_entity_poly.type
_entity_poly.pdbx_seq_one_letter_code
_entity_poly.pdbx_strand_id
1 'polypeptide(L)'
;YASRDLGLPFHGYVAGGPEDDHEGTRAEDAIARVRQGMKAMLRLGSAWYDVASQIKAVTESGLDPRNFILCTDDSHSGTLVHEGHMDRVVRHA
;
A
#
# COMPACT_ATOMS: atom_id res chain seq x y z
N TYR A 1 9.33 -3.25 -2.02
CA TYR A 1 10.28 -3.55 -0.92
C TYR A 1 9.55 -4.30 0.20
N ALA A 2 9.54 -5.63 0.16
CA ALA A 2 8.72 -6.45 1.08
C ALA A 2 9.28 -6.63 2.50
N SER A 3 10.49 -6.14 2.78
CA SER A 3 11.07 -6.24 4.12
C SER A 3 10.46 -5.20 5.06
N ARG A 4 10.33 -5.59 6.34
CA ARG A 4 9.95 -4.68 7.44
C ARG A 4 11.11 -3.77 7.89
N ASP A 5 12.33 -4.04 7.44
CA ASP A 5 13.50 -3.22 7.73
C ASP A 5 13.50 -1.94 6.88
N LEU A 6 13.15 -0.81 7.50
CA LEU A 6 13.11 0.50 6.85
C LEU A 6 14.44 1.26 6.97
N GLY A 7 15.56 0.56 7.22
CA GLY A 7 16.90 1.12 7.33
C GLY A 7 17.61 1.33 6.00
N LEU A 8 18.95 1.18 5.99
CA LEU A 8 19.79 1.43 4.82
C LEU A 8 19.36 0.67 3.54
N PRO A 9 18.94 -0.61 3.59
CA PRO A 9 18.51 -1.30 2.38
C PRO A 9 17.23 -0.72 1.78
N PHE A 10 16.29 -0.23 2.61
CA PHE A 10 15.10 0.48 2.14
C PHE A 10 15.49 1.79 1.46
N HIS A 11 16.35 2.61 2.07
CA HIS A 11 16.81 3.86 1.45
C HIS A 11 17.59 3.62 0.15
N GLY A 12 18.39 2.54 0.09
CA GLY A 12 19.05 2.12 -1.14
C GLY A 12 18.05 1.71 -2.23
N TYR A 13 16.97 1.02 -1.85
CA TYR A 13 15.88 0.70 -2.77
C TYR A 13 15.21 1.98 -3.32
N VAL A 14 14.85 2.94 -2.47
CA VAL A 14 14.27 4.22 -2.92
C VAL A 14 15.24 4.97 -3.84
N ALA A 15 16.51 5.10 -3.44
CA ALA A 15 17.52 5.80 -4.22
C ALA A 15 17.80 5.12 -5.57
N GLY A 16 17.49 3.83 -5.70
CA GLY A 16 17.61 3.07 -6.94
C GLY A 16 16.62 3.47 -8.03
N GLY A 17 15.62 4.31 -7.73
CA GLY A 17 14.66 4.83 -8.71
C GLY A 17 13.24 4.24 -8.72
N PRO A 18 12.89 3.12 -8.06
CA PRO A 18 11.49 2.75 -7.86
C PRO A 18 10.66 3.88 -7.26
N GLU A 19 9.53 4.19 -7.89
CA GLU A 19 8.65 5.29 -7.46
C GLU A 19 7.45 4.85 -6.64
N ASP A 20 7.13 3.56 -6.61
CA ASP A 20 5.98 2.99 -5.91
C ASP A 20 6.26 1.58 -5.39
N ASP A 21 5.41 1.11 -4.48
CA ASP A 21 5.50 -0.23 -3.91
C ASP A 21 4.18 -0.64 -3.24
N HIS A 22 3.76 -1.89 -3.49
CA HIS A 22 2.55 -2.48 -2.90
C HIS A 22 2.82 -3.43 -1.73
N GLU A 23 4.08 -3.66 -1.38
CA GLU A 23 4.46 -4.69 -0.40
C GLU A 23 4.39 -4.24 1.07
N GLY A 24 3.94 -3.01 1.33
CA GLY A 24 3.70 -2.52 2.69
C GLY A 24 2.54 -3.27 3.36
N THR A 25 2.62 -3.45 4.68
CA THR A 25 1.56 -4.13 5.46
C THR A 25 1.15 -3.36 6.73
N ARG A 26 1.90 -2.30 7.08
CA ARG A 26 1.72 -1.51 8.30
C ARG A 26 1.71 -0.02 7.97
N ALA A 27 1.10 0.79 8.84
CA ALA A 27 1.09 2.24 8.70
C ALA A 27 2.53 2.82 8.56
N GLU A 28 3.50 2.31 9.33
CA GLU A 28 4.89 2.76 9.21
C GLU A 28 5.52 2.52 7.82
N ASP A 29 5.11 1.47 7.10
CA ASP A 29 5.64 1.16 5.78
C ASP A 29 5.19 2.20 4.75
N ALA A 30 3.91 2.56 4.80
CA ALA A 30 3.29 3.57 3.94
C ALA A 30 3.83 4.97 4.26
N ILE A 31 3.94 5.32 5.55
CA ILE A 31 4.51 6.60 5.99
C ILE A 31 5.97 6.73 5.52
N ALA A 32 6.78 5.68 5.67
CA ALA A 32 8.18 5.71 5.25
C ALA A 32 8.32 5.90 3.73
N ARG A 33 7.52 5.19 2.93
CA ARG A 33 7.48 5.36 1.46
C ARG A 33 7.14 6.78 1.06
N VAL A 34 6.03 7.30 1.55
CA VAL A 34 5.54 8.63 1.16
C VAL A 34 6.49 9.74 1.60
N ARG A 35 7.12 9.61 2.78
CA ARG A 35 8.15 10.57 3.23
C ARG A 35 9.43 10.54 2.39
N GLN A 36 9.70 9.44 1.72
CA GLN A 36 10.81 9.28 0.78
C GLN A 36 10.42 9.66 -0.66
N GLY A 37 9.21 10.19 -0.87
CA GLY A 37 8.72 10.60 -2.20
C GLY A 37 8.13 9.47 -3.05
N MET A 38 8.06 8.25 -2.52
CA MET A 38 7.40 7.13 -3.20
C MET A 38 5.88 7.21 -3.07
N LYS A 39 5.17 6.45 -3.91
CA LYS A 39 3.74 6.24 -3.80
C LYS A 39 3.48 4.92 -3.07
N ALA A 40 2.66 4.94 -2.02
CA ALA A 40 2.28 3.74 -1.28
C ALA A 40 1.05 3.11 -1.94
N MET A 41 1.20 1.89 -2.46
CA MET A 41 0.09 1.13 -3.04
C MET A 41 -0.56 0.26 -1.96
N LEU A 42 -1.82 0.54 -1.62
CA LEU A 42 -2.56 -0.06 -0.53
C LEU A 42 -3.42 -1.22 -1.06
N ARG A 43 -3.12 -2.44 -0.61
CA ARG A 43 -3.72 -3.66 -1.16
C ARG A 43 -5.01 -4.07 -0.46
N LEU A 44 -6.02 -4.39 -1.25
CA LEU A 44 -7.12 -5.26 -0.85
C LEU A 44 -7.33 -6.32 -1.93
N GLY A 45 -6.49 -7.35 -1.90
CA GLY A 45 -6.52 -8.52 -2.78
C GLY A 45 -7.36 -9.65 -2.21
N SER A 46 -7.17 -10.86 -2.75
CA SER A 46 -7.84 -12.07 -2.21
C SER A 46 -7.15 -12.61 -0.95
N ALA A 47 -5.84 -12.40 -0.82
CA ALA A 47 -5.05 -12.85 0.33
C ALA A 47 -4.49 -11.71 1.18
N TRP A 48 -4.54 -10.47 0.68
CA TRP A 48 -3.92 -9.29 1.29
C TRP A 48 -4.98 -8.25 1.62
N TYR A 49 -5.02 -7.80 2.88
CA TYR A 49 -6.03 -6.87 3.40
C TYR A 49 -5.37 -5.61 3.98
N ASP A 50 -4.19 -5.28 3.47
CA ASP A 50 -3.26 -4.30 4.04
C ASP A 50 -3.75 -2.85 3.93
N VAL A 51 -4.76 -2.56 3.11
CA VAL A 51 -5.32 -1.20 3.00
C VAL A 51 -5.81 -0.68 4.34
N ALA A 52 -6.44 -1.52 5.17
CA ALA A 52 -7.02 -1.11 6.44
C ALA A 52 -5.97 -0.68 7.47
N SER A 53 -4.79 -1.31 7.46
CA SER A 53 -3.68 -0.94 8.34
C SER A 53 -2.93 0.29 7.80
N GLN A 54 -2.70 0.35 6.50
CA GLN A 54 -1.87 1.39 5.88
C GLN A 54 -2.60 2.73 5.72
N ILE A 55 -3.92 2.74 5.51
CA ILE A 55 -4.70 3.97 5.32
C ILE A 55 -4.67 4.88 6.56
N LYS A 56 -4.33 4.32 7.73
CA LYS A 56 -4.08 5.07 8.98
C LYS A 56 -2.98 6.12 8.85
N ALA A 57 -2.07 5.97 7.89
CA ALA A 57 -1.13 7.02 7.53
C ALA A 57 -1.85 8.33 7.14
N VAL A 58 -2.98 8.22 6.45
CA VAL A 58 -3.84 9.36 6.07
C VAL A 58 -4.81 9.69 7.19
N THR A 59 -5.60 8.71 7.65
CA THR A 59 -6.76 8.96 8.53
C THR A 59 -6.39 9.27 9.98
N GLU A 60 -5.27 8.74 10.48
CA GLU A 60 -4.82 8.94 11.86
C GLU A 60 -3.54 9.79 11.94
N SER A 61 -2.60 9.61 11.00
CA SER A 61 -1.31 10.36 10.99
C SER A 61 -1.32 11.63 10.14
N GLY A 62 -2.40 11.91 9.41
CA GLY A 62 -2.61 13.18 8.69
C GLY A 62 -1.73 13.40 7.46
N LEU A 63 -1.21 12.34 6.82
CA LEU A 63 -0.47 12.49 5.56
C LEU A 63 -1.42 12.86 4.41
N ASP A 64 -0.91 13.67 3.48
CA ASP A 64 -1.62 14.02 2.24
C ASP A 64 -1.85 12.75 1.38
N PRO A 65 -3.10 12.46 0.98
CA PRO A 65 -3.44 11.25 0.23
C PRO A 65 -2.90 11.22 -1.22
N ARG A 66 -2.34 12.31 -1.75
CA ARG A 66 -1.87 12.40 -3.16
C ARG A 66 -0.85 11.34 -3.58
N ASN A 67 -0.07 10.80 -2.65
CA ASN A 67 0.93 9.75 -2.90
C ASN A 67 0.46 8.37 -2.44
N PHE A 68 -0.84 8.16 -2.30
CA PHE A 68 -1.43 6.86 -1.97
C PHE A 68 -2.26 6.35 -3.15
N ILE A 69 -2.11 5.07 -3.45
CA ILE A 69 -2.79 4.40 -4.56
C ILE A 69 -3.54 3.20 -3.99
N LEU A 70 -4.81 3.05 -4.33
CA LEU A 70 -5.54 1.81 -4.03
C LEU A 70 -5.23 0.76 -5.10
N CYS A 71 -5.01 -0.48 -4.68
CA CYS A 71 -4.80 -1.60 -5.61
C CYS A 71 -5.32 -2.93 -5.02
N THR A 72 -5.42 -3.95 -5.85
CA THR A 72 -5.73 -5.32 -5.40
C THR A 72 -4.50 -6.20 -5.32
N ASP A 73 -3.44 -5.89 -6.08
CA ASP A 73 -2.43 -6.89 -6.44
C ASP A 73 -3.14 -8.10 -7.07
N ASP A 74 -2.90 -9.32 -6.60
CA ASP A 74 -3.61 -10.51 -7.07
C ASP A 74 -5.06 -10.62 -6.54
N SER A 75 -5.98 -10.92 -7.47
CA SER A 75 -7.37 -11.28 -7.18
C SER A 75 -7.73 -12.64 -7.77
N HIS A 76 -8.20 -13.55 -6.91
CA HIS A 76 -8.75 -14.84 -7.29
C HIS A 76 -10.08 -14.66 -8.03
N SER A 77 -10.35 -15.50 -9.02
CA SER A 77 -11.59 -15.44 -9.82
C SER A 77 -12.86 -15.50 -8.96
N GLY A 78 -12.85 -16.28 -7.88
CA GLY A 78 -13.94 -16.31 -6.89
C GLY A 78 -14.19 -14.96 -6.21
N THR A 79 -13.13 -14.24 -5.81
CA THR A 79 -13.28 -12.88 -5.25
C THR A 79 -13.82 -11.92 -6.30
N LEU A 80 -13.33 -11.98 -7.54
CA LEU A 80 -13.81 -11.12 -8.62
C LEU A 80 -15.31 -11.32 -8.91
N VAL A 81 -15.77 -12.57 -8.95
CA VAL A 81 -17.17 -12.91 -9.24
C VAL A 81 -18.11 -12.56 -8.09
N HIS A 82 -17.67 -12.73 -6.84
CA HIS A 82 -18.55 -12.63 -5.67
C HIS A 82 -18.43 -11.34 -4.87
N GLU A 83 -17.27 -10.68 -4.89
CA GLU A 83 -16.97 -9.50 -4.06
C GLU A 83 -16.65 -8.25 -4.87
N GLY A 84 -16.15 -8.40 -6.10
CA GLY A 84 -15.74 -7.33 -7.00
C GLY A 84 -14.22 -7.18 -7.14
N HIS A 85 -13.78 -6.08 -7.75
CA HIS A 85 -12.38 -5.73 -7.99
C HIS A 85 -12.04 -4.40 -7.31
N MET A 86 -11.56 -3.38 -8.03
CA MET A 86 -11.26 -2.06 -7.47
C MET A 86 -12.44 -1.39 -6.75
N ASP A 87 -13.68 -1.69 -7.14
CA ASP A 87 -14.88 -1.17 -6.49
C ASP A 87 -15.02 -1.62 -5.03
N ARG A 88 -14.54 -2.82 -4.69
CA ARG A 88 -14.51 -3.31 -3.31
C ARG A 88 -13.44 -2.60 -2.48
N VAL A 89 -12.32 -2.27 -3.11
CA VAL A 89 -11.21 -1.53 -2.48
C VAL A 89 -11.65 -0.13 -2.10
N VAL A 90 -12.30 0.59 -3.02
CA VAL A 90 -12.81 1.95 -2.78
C VAL A 90 -13.91 1.97 -1.71
N ARG A 91 -14.78 0.94 -1.65
CA ARG A 91 -15.81 0.85 -0.61
C ARG A 91 -15.26 0.55 0.79
N HIS A 92 -14.09 -0.08 0.86
CA HIS A 92 -13.49 -0.53 2.12
C HIS A 92 -12.51 0.49 2.72
N ALA A 93 -11.73 1.17 1.88
CA ALA A 93 -10.68 2.12 2.27
C ALA A 93 -11.25 3.40 2.92
#